data_AF-A0AAV4T449-F1
#
_entry.id   AF-A0AAV4T449-F1
#
_cell.length_a   1.000
_cell.length_b   1.000
_cell.length_c   1.000
_cell.angle_alpha   90.00
_cell.angle_beta   90.00
_cell.angle_gamma   90.00
#
_symmetry.space_group_name_H-M   'P 1'
#
loop_
_entity.id
_entity.type
_entity.pdbx_description
1 polymer ?
#
loop_
_entity_poly.entity_id
_entity_poly.type
_entity_poly.pdbx_seq_one_letter_code
_entity_poly.pdbx_strand_id
1 'polypeptide(L)'
;MKMSIIEPGDVEFKLVQRALYVEEPIRKITFDTMPNDGHEFIHLQRLENDRDDQIVAIQDLGRKKISEFNILRKKFLADKKALTERFPKQIEVPGDSDEEWCMFCLGSELCSTIYKNKNSCNSSGNLIEGHLPLLSIVLHFSQETLMLLLEYHYSWFLIIGMHEDLCMWMYALFVCLENSCNEEYKEILEDLSSTLTWNSRIATMIARHESLDVILWKHESTRSTCKITWDPVPKVGSEYIHWQRLVYAQERQITESQVWARKEMSEFNILRKKFHADKKALTERFPKQMKVPEDNDEEWCLFCLGSELCSTIYKNKNSCNTSGNLIEGHLPFLSIVLHFSQETLMLLLEYHYSWFLIIGMHDDLCKWMYALFVCLENSFNEECKEFLEAFYKDCLKHLRKCEKSESNITALISLIISSMLSEQLHHQM
;
A
#
# COMPACT_ATOMS: atom_id res chain seq x y z
N MET A 1 -22.12 9.83 -55.83
CA MET A 1 -22.38 11.20 -55.34
C MET A 1 -21.89 11.25 -53.91
N LYS A 2 -20.83 12.02 -53.66
CA LYS A 2 -20.33 12.36 -52.31
C LYS A 2 -21.42 13.15 -51.55
N MET A 3 -21.58 12.92 -50.26
CA MET A 3 -21.44 13.99 -49.25
C MET A 3 -21.32 13.44 -47.82
N SER A 4 -20.23 13.90 -47.22
CA SER A 4 -19.68 13.90 -45.84
C SER A 4 -20.66 14.23 -44.70
N ILE A 5 -20.55 13.56 -43.53
CA ILE A 5 -19.81 13.89 -42.27
C ILE A 5 -20.44 15.03 -41.45
N ILE A 6 -20.80 14.72 -40.18
CA ILE A 6 -20.51 15.53 -38.97
C ILE A 6 -20.22 14.55 -37.81
N GLU A 7 -19.05 14.67 -37.19
CA GLU A 7 -18.54 13.91 -36.03
C GLU A 7 -19.03 14.51 -34.68
N PRO A 8 -18.92 13.74 -33.59
CA PRO A 8 -18.40 14.26 -32.33
C PRO A 8 -17.18 13.44 -31.88
N GLY A 9 -16.00 13.97 -32.21
CA GLY A 9 -14.69 13.40 -31.88
C GLY A 9 -14.29 13.55 -30.40
N ASP A 10 -13.26 12.77 -30.07
CA ASP A 10 -12.37 12.78 -28.90
C ASP A 10 -12.69 11.94 -27.65
N VAL A 11 -13.87 11.33 -27.50
CA VAL A 11 -14.11 10.35 -26.41
C VAL A 11 -14.12 8.90 -26.91
N GLU A 12 -14.49 8.69 -28.17
CA GLU A 12 -14.63 7.37 -28.79
C GLU A 12 -13.27 6.71 -29.10
N PHE A 13 -12.23 7.52 -29.35
CA PHE A 13 -10.90 7.02 -29.74
C PHE A 13 -10.18 6.24 -28.61
N LYS A 14 -10.46 6.53 -27.34
CA LYS A 14 -9.92 5.76 -26.20
C LYS A 14 -10.62 4.42 -25.97
N LEU A 15 -11.88 4.28 -26.40
CA LEU A 15 -12.61 3.00 -26.34
C LEU A 15 -12.15 2.05 -27.46
N VAL A 16 -11.88 2.57 -28.66
CA VAL A 16 -11.45 1.75 -29.82
C VAL A 16 -10.07 1.11 -29.59
N GLN A 17 -9.14 1.78 -28.90
CA GLN A 17 -7.83 1.20 -28.62
C GLN A 17 -7.84 0.05 -27.60
N ARG A 18 -8.88 -0.11 -26.77
CA ARG A 18 -9.08 -1.32 -25.92
C ARG A 18 -10.14 -2.29 -26.48
N ALA A 19 -10.90 -1.89 -27.51
CA ALA A 19 -11.87 -2.73 -28.21
C ALA A 19 -11.28 -3.50 -29.41
N LEU A 20 -10.08 -3.13 -29.87
CA LEU A 20 -9.30 -4.00 -30.75
C LEU A 20 -8.64 -5.07 -29.88
N TYR A 21 -8.98 -6.34 -30.16
CA TYR A 21 -8.18 -7.47 -29.70
C TYR A 21 -6.74 -7.20 -30.18
N VAL A 22 -5.83 -7.00 -29.23
CA VAL A 22 -4.41 -6.88 -29.50
C VAL A 22 -3.81 -8.21 -29.08
N GLU A 23 -3.35 -8.99 -30.05
CA GLU A 23 -2.64 -10.22 -29.75
C GLU A 23 -1.48 -9.92 -28.81
N GLU A 24 -1.22 -10.81 -27.86
CA GLU A 24 -0.02 -10.70 -27.03
C GLU A 24 1.19 -10.72 -27.95
N PRO A 25 2.15 -9.80 -27.75
CA PRO A 25 3.27 -9.70 -28.66
C PRO A 25 4.12 -10.96 -28.48
N ILE A 26 4.43 -11.62 -29.59
CA ILE A 26 5.21 -12.87 -29.61
C ILE A 26 6.60 -12.68 -28.96
N ARG A 27 7.07 -11.43 -28.89
CA ARG A 27 8.31 -11.02 -28.25
C ARG A 27 8.08 -9.83 -27.32
N LYS A 28 8.98 -9.67 -26.35
CA LYS A 28 8.96 -8.55 -25.41
C LYS A 28 9.12 -7.22 -26.14
N ILE A 29 8.15 -6.31 -25.96
CA ILE A 29 8.19 -4.95 -26.47
C ILE A 29 8.72 -4.02 -25.38
N THR A 30 9.74 -3.24 -25.71
CA THR A 30 10.31 -2.16 -24.88
C THR A 30 10.25 -0.84 -25.64
N PHE A 31 10.53 0.28 -24.98
CA PHE A 31 10.58 1.61 -25.60
C PHE A 31 11.58 1.72 -26.77
N ASP A 32 12.60 0.86 -26.79
CA ASP A 32 13.61 0.81 -27.86
C ASP A 32 13.27 -0.21 -28.96
N THR A 33 12.16 -0.94 -28.82
CA THR A 33 11.73 -1.95 -29.78
C THR A 33 10.99 -1.28 -30.93
N MET A 34 11.51 -1.40 -32.15
CA MET A 34 10.80 -0.97 -33.35
C MET A 34 9.62 -1.93 -33.63
N PRO A 35 8.36 -1.45 -33.66
CA PRO A 35 7.20 -2.31 -33.90
C PRO A 35 7.23 -2.91 -35.31
N ASN A 36 7.00 -4.21 -35.41
CA ASN A 36 6.93 -4.91 -36.69
C ASN A 36 5.53 -4.87 -37.34
N ASP A 37 4.49 -4.69 -36.53
CA ASP A 37 3.10 -4.69 -36.97
C ASP A 37 2.23 -3.74 -36.14
N GLY A 38 0.94 -3.67 -36.49
CA GLY A 38 -0.02 -2.81 -35.80
C GLY A 38 -0.29 -3.22 -34.35
N HIS A 39 -0.14 -4.50 -33.99
CA HIS A 39 -0.36 -4.97 -32.62
C HIS A 39 0.81 -4.60 -31.71
N GLU A 40 2.05 -4.81 -32.16
CA GLU A 40 3.25 -4.35 -31.45
C GLU A 40 3.25 -2.82 -31.30
N PHE A 41 2.78 -2.07 -32.31
CA PHE A 41 2.67 -0.61 -32.24
C PHE A 41 1.66 -0.17 -31.18
N ILE A 42 0.49 -0.82 -31.12
CA ILE A 42 -0.52 -0.52 -30.09
C ILE A 42 0.00 -0.87 -28.69
N HIS A 43 0.75 -1.97 -28.53
CA HIS A 43 1.40 -2.31 -27.25
C HIS A 43 2.45 -1.27 -26.83
N LEU A 44 3.31 -0.84 -27.76
CA LEU A 44 4.29 0.22 -27.50
C LEU A 44 3.60 1.53 -27.08
N GLN A 45 2.56 1.93 -27.79
CA GLN A 45 1.79 3.14 -27.49
C GLN A 45 1.07 3.05 -26.13
N ARG A 46 0.60 1.86 -25.73
CA ARG A 46 0.06 1.64 -24.37
C ARG A 46 1.13 1.79 -23.30
N LEU A 47 2.34 1.27 -23.54
CA LEU A 47 3.47 1.44 -22.62
C LEU A 47 3.89 2.92 -22.48
N GLU A 48 3.82 3.69 -23.56
CA GLU A 48 4.09 5.14 -23.55
C GLU A 48 3.02 5.91 -22.77
N ASN A 49 1.74 5.64 -23.03
CA ASN A 49 0.63 6.26 -22.29
C ASN A 49 0.68 5.91 -20.80
N ASP A 50 0.92 4.64 -20.45
CA ASP A 50 1.05 4.20 -19.06
C ASP A 50 2.25 4.85 -18.36
N ARG A 51 3.33 5.13 -19.10
CA ARG A 51 4.50 5.86 -18.59
C ARG A 51 4.17 7.33 -18.34
N ASP A 52 3.49 7.99 -19.26
CA ASP A 52 3.12 9.40 -19.10
C ASP A 52 2.12 9.59 -17.95
N ASP A 53 1.11 8.71 -17.84
CA ASP A 53 0.18 8.69 -16.71
C ASP A 53 0.91 8.43 -15.38
N GLN A 54 1.90 7.53 -15.36
CA GLN A 54 2.75 7.31 -14.19
C GLN A 54 3.60 8.54 -13.85
N ILE A 55 4.16 9.25 -14.83
CA ILE A 55 4.93 10.48 -14.60
C ILE A 55 4.04 11.55 -13.98
N VAL A 56 2.84 11.75 -14.51
CA VAL A 56 1.87 12.72 -13.97
C VAL A 56 1.48 12.35 -12.54
N ALA A 57 1.15 11.08 -12.28
CA ALA A 57 0.79 10.59 -10.95
C ALA A 57 1.94 10.77 -9.94
N ILE A 58 3.18 10.50 -10.36
CA ILE A 58 4.38 10.72 -9.55
C ILE A 58 4.56 12.21 -9.21
N GLN A 59 4.37 13.10 -10.20
CA GLN A 59 4.48 14.55 -9.97
C GLN A 59 3.39 15.06 -9.02
N ASP A 60 2.14 14.60 -9.16
CA ASP A 60 1.04 14.94 -8.26
C ASP A 60 1.31 14.46 -6.83
N LEU A 61 1.81 13.23 -6.71
CA LEU A 61 2.21 12.67 -5.43
C LEU A 61 3.35 13.47 -4.79
N GLY A 62 4.36 13.87 -5.58
CA GLY A 62 5.42 14.77 -5.16
C GLY A 62 4.89 16.11 -4.63
N ARG A 63 3.99 16.76 -5.38
CA ARG A 63 3.33 18.01 -4.95
C ARG A 63 2.57 17.84 -3.63
N LYS A 64 1.80 16.76 -3.49
CA LYS A 64 1.05 16.45 -2.27
C LYS A 64 1.98 16.26 -1.08
N LYS A 65 3.07 15.49 -1.25
CA LYS A 65 4.04 15.23 -0.17
C LYS A 65 4.82 16.47 0.25
N ILE A 66 5.19 17.34 -0.69
CA ILE A 66 5.78 18.64 -0.36
C ILE A 66 4.80 19.50 0.44
N SER A 67 3.50 19.47 0.10
CA SER A 67 2.46 20.19 0.84
C SER A 67 2.33 19.66 2.29
N GLU A 68 2.22 18.34 2.46
CA GLU A 68 2.17 17.67 3.77
C GLU A 68 3.41 18.01 4.62
N PHE A 69 4.60 17.90 4.04
CA PHE A 69 5.87 18.26 4.70
C PHE A 69 5.88 19.72 5.18
N ASN A 70 5.43 20.65 4.34
CA ASN A 70 5.38 22.06 4.69
C ASN A 70 4.38 22.35 5.82
N ILE A 71 3.25 21.64 5.86
CA ILE A 71 2.27 21.75 6.96
C ILE A 71 2.89 21.22 8.25
N LEU A 72 3.50 20.03 8.21
CA LEU A 72 4.18 19.42 9.35
C LEU A 72 5.27 20.33 9.91
N ARG A 73 6.16 20.83 9.04
CA ARG A 73 7.26 21.73 9.41
C ARG A 73 6.75 23.01 10.06
N LYS A 74 5.73 23.66 9.47
CA LYS A 74 5.14 24.87 10.06
C LYS A 74 4.58 24.61 11.46
N LYS A 75 3.86 23.51 11.64
CA LYS A 75 3.33 23.12 12.94
C LYS A 75 4.45 22.83 13.94
N PHE A 76 5.44 22.06 13.53
CA PHE A 76 6.61 21.72 14.33
C PHE A 76 7.36 22.96 14.82
N LEU A 77 7.66 23.90 13.92
CA LEU A 77 8.38 25.12 14.26
C LEU A 77 7.54 26.05 15.17
N ALA A 78 6.23 26.10 14.97
CA ALA A 78 5.33 26.86 15.84
C ALA A 78 5.30 26.29 17.28
N ASP A 79 5.32 24.96 17.41
CA ASP A 79 5.25 24.27 18.69
C ASP A 79 6.63 23.98 19.32
N LYS A 80 7.74 24.30 18.62
CA LYS A 80 9.10 23.86 18.99
C LYS A 80 9.43 24.15 20.45
N LYS A 81 9.18 25.37 20.92
CA LYS A 81 9.46 25.75 22.32
C LYS A 81 8.71 24.88 23.33
N ALA A 82 7.41 24.67 23.11
CA ALA A 82 6.58 23.84 23.98
C ALA A 82 7.01 22.36 23.93
N LEU A 83 7.44 21.88 22.75
CA LEU A 83 7.97 20.53 22.57
C LEU A 83 9.32 20.35 23.28
N THR A 84 10.24 21.31 23.19
CA THR A 84 11.54 21.26 23.89
C THR A 84 11.35 21.21 25.42
N GLU A 85 10.36 21.93 25.95
CA GLU A 85 10.02 21.87 27.39
C GLU A 85 9.41 20.51 27.78
N ARG A 86 8.59 19.93 26.90
CA ARG A 86 7.93 18.64 27.13
C ARG A 86 8.88 17.45 27.05
N PHE A 87 9.89 17.52 26.18
CA PHE A 87 10.81 16.43 25.91
C PHE A 87 12.22 16.84 26.32
N PRO A 88 12.63 16.64 27.59
CA PRO A 88 13.97 17.02 28.04
C PRO A 88 15.05 16.18 27.35
N LYS A 89 16.27 16.73 27.27
CA LYS A 89 17.44 16.05 26.70
C LYS A 89 17.75 14.77 27.50
N GLN A 90 17.62 13.61 26.87
CA GLN A 90 17.89 12.31 27.50
C GLN A 90 19.20 11.68 27.05
N ILE A 91 19.71 12.09 25.90
CA ILE A 91 20.85 11.47 25.24
C ILE A 91 21.98 12.49 25.13
N GLU A 92 23.18 12.08 25.51
CA GLU A 92 24.38 12.85 25.27
C GLU A 92 24.69 12.84 23.78
N VAL A 93 24.86 14.04 23.24
CA VAL A 93 25.15 14.23 21.83
C VAL A 93 26.64 13.94 21.64
N PRO A 94 27.04 13.19 20.59
CA PRO A 94 28.45 12.96 20.29
C PRO A 94 29.22 14.28 20.08
N GLY A 95 30.55 14.21 20.09
CA GLY A 95 31.40 15.38 19.84
C GLY A 95 31.32 15.86 18.39
N ASP A 96 32.22 16.78 18.01
CA ASP A 96 32.18 17.43 16.68
C ASP A 96 32.79 16.57 15.56
N SER A 97 32.99 15.26 15.78
CA SER A 97 33.56 14.38 14.76
C SER A 97 32.48 13.73 13.91
N ASP A 98 32.67 13.79 12.60
CA ASP A 98 31.84 13.12 11.58
C ASP A 98 31.68 11.60 11.86
N GLU A 99 32.75 10.93 12.29
CA GLU A 99 32.72 9.49 12.58
C GLU A 99 31.85 9.14 13.81
N GLU A 100 31.91 9.95 14.88
CA GLU A 100 31.04 9.77 16.05
C GLU A 100 29.58 10.03 15.71
N TRP A 101 29.30 11.05 14.91
CA TRP A 101 27.95 11.31 14.40
C TRP A 101 27.43 10.20 13.50
N CYS A 102 28.30 9.62 12.67
CA CYS A 102 27.93 8.50 11.83
C CYS A 102 27.57 7.27 12.67
N MET A 103 28.36 6.94 13.70
CA MET A 103 28.01 5.87 14.63
C MET A 103 26.71 6.17 15.38
N PHE A 104 26.52 7.43 15.80
CA PHE A 104 25.33 7.85 16.51
C PHE A 104 24.06 7.74 15.66
N CYS A 105 24.09 8.17 14.39
CA CYS A 105 22.91 8.17 13.53
C CYS A 105 22.67 6.82 12.82
N LEU A 106 23.73 6.18 12.34
CA LEU A 106 23.64 5.03 11.43
C LEU A 106 24.16 3.72 12.02
N GLY A 107 24.80 3.77 13.20
CA GLY A 107 25.37 2.61 13.85
C GLY A 107 26.70 2.15 13.25
N SER A 108 27.31 1.18 13.92
CA SER A 108 28.65 0.66 13.62
C SER A 108 28.77 0.00 12.24
N GLU A 109 27.73 -0.66 11.75
CA GLU A 109 27.75 -1.37 10.45
C GLU A 109 27.90 -0.40 9.28
N LEU A 110 27.02 0.60 9.20
CA LEU A 110 27.06 1.62 8.14
C LEU A 110 28.25 2.55 8.30
N CYS A 111 28.59 2.91 9.54
CA CYS A 111 29.79 3.69 9.82
C CYS A 111 31.06 2.98 9.33
N SER A 112 31.18 1.67 9.60
CA SER A 112 32.32 0.89 9.10
C SER A 112 32.37 0.89 7.57
N THR A 113 31.22 0.96 6.89
CA THR A 113 31.13 1.04 5.43
C THR A 113 31.56 2.39 4.88
N ILE A 114 31.20 3.47 5.57
CA ILE A 114 31.55 4.84 5.19
C ILE A 114 33.07 5.08 5.40
N TYR A 115 33.64 4.58 6.49
CA TYR A 115 35.04 4.81 6.86
C TYR A 115 35.97 3.62 6.65
N LYS A 116 35.66 2.69 5.72
CA LYS A 116 36.40 1.44 5.42
C LYS A 116 37.93 1.54 5.34
N ASN A 117 38.50 2.74 5.17
CA ASN A 117 39.94 2.99 5.05
C ASN A 117 40.64 3.52 6.31
N LYS A 118 39.95 3.78 7.42
CA LYS A 118 40.62 4.09 8.70
C LYS A 118 40.72 2.81 9.53
N ASN A 119 41.95 2.30 9.69
CA ASN A 119 42.31 1.10 10.47
C ASN A 119 41.98 1.17 11.99
N SER A 120 41.00 1.95 12.42
CA SER A 120 40.77 2.30 13.83
C SER A 120 39.72 1.42 14.53
N CYS A 121 38.83 0.75 13.81
CA CYS A 121 37.71 0.04 14.44
C CYS A 121 38.05 -1.42 14.79
N ASN A 122 39.13 -1.63 15.55
CA ASN A 122 39.48 -2.93 16.15
C ASN A 122 38.84 -3.12 17.54
N SER A 123 37.64 -2.58 17.78
CA SER A 123 36.88 -2.85 18.99
C SER A 123 36.11 -4.17 18.81
N SER A 124 36.76 -5.26 19.21
CA SER A 124 36.11 -6.54 19.43
C SER A 124 34.93 -6.38 20.42
N GLY A 125 33.69 -6.58 19.98
CA GLY A 125 32.63 -6.94 20.93
C GLY A 125 31.20 -6.79 20.47
N ASN A 126 30.71 -5.57 20.24
CA ASN A 126 29.27 -5.33 20.13
C ASN A 126 28.95 -4.43 18.94
N LEU A 127 28.07 -4.90 18.05
CA LEU A 127 27.41 -4.08 17.05
C LEU A 127 26.63 -2.98 17.77
N ILE A 128 27.11 -1.74 17.64
CA ILE A 128 26.39 -0.56 18.12
C ILE A 128 25.35 -0.23 17.05
N GLU A 129 24.08 -0.26 17.43
CA GLU A 129 22.99 0.19 16.57
C GLU A 129 22.89 1.73 16.62
N GLY A 130 22.58 2.35 15.48
CA GLY A 130 22.34 3.78 15.41
C GLY A 130 21.06 4.19 16.13
N HIS A 131 21.02 5.43 16.59
CA HIS A 131 19.82 6.06 17.14
C HIS A 131 18.87 6.46 16.01
N LEU A 132 17.56 6.42 16.29
CA LEU A 132 16.54 7.02 15.43
C LEU A 132 16.44 8.53 15.69
N PRO A 133 16.00 9.35 14.73
CA PRO A 133 15.82 10.80 14.88
C PRO A 133 14.58 11.15 15.71
N LEU A 134 14.57 10.77 16.98
CA LEU A 134 13.46 11.02 17.90
C LEU A 134 13.33 12.52 18.22
N LEU A 135 12.12 12.98 18.52
CA LEU A 135 11.86 14.36 18.94
C LEU A 135 12.74 14.78 20.13
N SER A 136 12.87 13.92 21.13
CA SER A 136 13.71 14.13 22.31
C SER A 136 15.21 14.27 21.99
N ILE A 137 15.64 13.97 20.78
CA ILE A 137 17.00 14.17 20.28
C ILE A 137 17.03 15.44 19.41
N VAL A 138 16.26 15.45 18.32
CA VAL A 138 16.37 16.50 17.29
C VAL A 138 15.90 17.88 17.76
N LEU A 139 15.00 17.96 18.75
CA LEU A 139 14.54 19.24 19.32
C LEU A 139 15.66 20.00 20.06
N HIS A 140 16.71 19.30 20.48
CA HIS A 140 17.81 19.88 21.26
C HIS A 140 19.03 20.24 20.41
N PHE A 141 18.97 20.01 19.10
CA PHE A 141 20.04 20.44 18.20
C PHE A 141 19.94 21.94 17.94
N SER A 142 21.10 22.60 18.01
CA SER A 142 21.24 23.97 17.52
C SER A 142 21.11 23.98 15.99
N GLN A 143 20.83 25.15 15.40
CA GLN A 143 20.80 25.26 13.95
C GLN A 143 22.17 24.93 13.32
N GLU A 144 23.28 25.24 14.01
CA GLU A 144 24.64 24.87 13.57
C GLU A 144 24.84 23.35 13.54
N THR A 145 24.40 22.63 14.58
CA THR A 145 24.46 21.17 14.62
C THR A 145 23.56 20.54 13.55
N LEU A 146 22.37 21.08 13.32
CA LEU A 146 21.47 20.60 12.26
C LEU A 146 22.11 20.73 10.87
N MET A 147 22.78 21.85 10.62
CA MET A 147 23.48 22.10 9.35
C MET A 147 24.67 21.16 9.17
N LEU A 148 25.53 21.06 10.18
CA LEU A 148 26.67 20.14 10.18
C LEU A 148 26.24 18.69 9.94
N LEU A 149 25.17 18.25 10.60
CA LEU A 149 24.62 16.92 10.41
C LEU A 149 24.09 16.71 8.99
N LEU A 150 23.43 17.69 8.39
CA LEU A 150 22.95 17.59 7.01
C LEU A 150 24.10 17.45 6.03
N GLU A 151 25.20 18.18 6.23
CA GLU A 151 26.42 18.04 5.44
C GLU A 151 27.02 16.65 5.56
N TYR A 152 27.12 16.13 6.79
CA TYR A 152 27.58 14.77 7.03
C TYR A 152 26.68 13.73 6.35
N HIS A 153 25.36 13.83 6.54
CA HIS A 153 24.42 12.91 5.89
C HIS A 153 24.46 12.99 4.37
N TYR A 154 24.68 14.17 3.79
CA TYR A 154 24.90 14.32 2.36
C TYR A 154 26.18 13.62 1.91
N SER A 155 27.29 13.80 2.63
CA SER A 155 28.55 13.11 2.32
C SER A 155 28.42 11.59 2.41
N TRP A 156 27.72 11.08 3.43
CA TRP A 156 27.45 9.66 3.59
C TRP A 156 26.52 9.14 2.49
N PHE A 157 25.51 9.92 2.12
CA PHE A 157 24.61 9.61 1.01
C PHE A 157 25.38 9.39 -0.30
N LEU A 158 26.39 10.20 -0.59
CA LEU A 158 27.22 10.02 -1.78
C LEU A 158 28.04 8.71 -1.76
N ILE A 159 28.35 8.18 -0.57
CA ILE A 159 29.16 6.97 -0.39
C ILE A 159 28.31 5.70 -0.37
N ILE A 160 27.28 5.66 0.48
CA ILE A 160 26.46 4.45 0.69
C ILE A 160 25.17 4.45 -0.14
N GLY A 161 24.85 5.56 -0.81
CA GLY A 161 23.61 5.74 -1.52
C GLY A 161 22.41 5.93 -0.58
N MET A 162 21.22 5.61 -1.09
CA MET A 162 19.98 5.71 -0.31
C MET A 162 19.88 4.58 0.72
N HIS A 163 20.07 4.92 1.99
CA HIS A 163 19.78 4.05 3.13
C HIS A 163 18.58 4.58 3.92
N GLU A 164 17.76 3.69 4.49
CA GLU A 164 16.52 4.05 5.19
C GLU A 164 16.78 4.98 6.39
N ASP A 165 17.70 4.59 7.28
CA ASP A 165 18.08 5.40 8.45
C ASP A 165 18.61 6.78 8.05
N LEU A 166 19.42 6.84 6.99
CA LEU A 166 19.96 8.08 6.46
C LEU A 166 18.84 9.01 5.98
N CYS A 167 17.87 8.48 5.23
CA CYS A 167 16.71 9.24 4.76
C CYS A 167 15.82 9.71 5.91
N MET A 168 15.61 8.89 6.94
CA MET A 168 14.84 9.28 8.13
C MET A 168 15.51 10.44 8.87
N TRP A 169 16.82 10.35 9.09
CA TRP A 169 17.59 11.42 9.71
C TRP A 169 17.55 12.70 8.87
N MET A 170 17.83 12.63 7.57
CA MET A 170 17.75 13.80 6.68
C MET A 170 16.36 14.45 6.73
N TYR A 171 15.29 13.66 6.67
CA TYR A 171 13.92 14.17 6.76
C TYR A 171 13.68 14.92 8.08
N ALA A 172 14.06 14.31 9.21
CA ALA A 172 13.89 14.93 10.53
C ALA A 172 14.71 16.21 10.69
N LEU A 173 15.95 16.23 10.18
CA LEU A 173 16.81 17.40 10.14
C LEU A 173 16.16 18.52 9.31
N PHE A 174 15.62 18.22 8.13
CA PHE A 174 14.90 19.19 7.29
C PHE A 174 13.65 19.77 7.96
N VAL A 175 12.91 18.96 8.74
CA VAL A 175 11.78 19.46 9.53
C VAL A 175 12.25 20.44 10.61
N CYS A 176 13.42 20.22 11.21
CA CYS A 176 13.92 21.01 12.34
C CYS A 176 14.62 22.32 11.95
N LEU A 177 14.95 22.52 10.67
CA LEU A 177 15.56 23.74 10.18
C LEU A 177 14.59 24.93 10.27
N GLU A 178 15.00 26.00 10.94
CA GLU A 178 14.19 27.19 11.18
C GLU A 178 14.21 28.17 10.00
N ASN A 179 15.36 28.32 9.35
CA ASN A 179 15.56 29.27 8.27
C ASN A 179 15.75 28.55 6.94
N SER A 180 14.89 28.84 5.96
CA SER A 180 14.94 28.23 4.63
C SER A 180 16.04 28.75 3.70
N CYS A 181 16.92 29.66 4.14
CA CYS A 181 17.76 30.45 3.23
C CYS A 181 19.11 30.89 3.82
N ASN A 182 19.96 29.98 4.29
CA ASN A 182 21.40 30.23 4.14
C ASN A 182 21.76 29.85 2.69
N GLU A 183 22.56 30.66 1.97
CA GLU A 183 22.94 30.35 0.57
C GLU A 183 23.68 29.00 0.49
N GLU A 184 24.49 28.70 1.50
CA GLU A 184 25.20 27.41 1.66
C GLU A 184 24.22 26.21 1.75
N TYR A 185 23.05 26.41 2.36
CA TYR A 185 22.00 25.37 2.42
C TYR A 185 21.31 25.16 1.08
N LYS A 186 21.13 26.24 0.30
CA LYS A 186 20.54 26.12 -1.03
C LYS A 186 21.44 25.31 -1.94
N GLU A 187 22.77 25.51 -1.85
CA GLU A 187 23.73 24.72 -2.62
C GLU A 187 23.61 23.23 -2.28
N ILE A 188 23.61 22.85 -0.99
CA ILE A 188 23.42 21.45 -0.59
C ILE A 188 22.06 20.90 -1.05
N LEU A 189 20.99 21.68 -0.97
CA LEU A 189 19.68 21.27 -1.46
C LEU A 189 19.61 21.13 -2.98
N GLU A 190 20.26 22.03 -3.72
CA GLU A 190 20.32 22.01 -5.18
C GLU A 190 21.19 20.84 -5.67
N ASP A 191 22.29 20.57 -4.97
CA ASP A 191 23.15 19.41 -5.17
C ASP A 191 22.43 18.10 -4.84
N LEU A 192 21.73 18.04 -3.70
CA LEU A 192 20.85 16.92 -3.38
C LEU A 192 19.75 16.77 -4.44
N SER A 193 19.14 17.88 -4.87
CA SER A 193 18.08 17.90 -5.87
C SER A 193 18.53 17.48 -7.26
N SER A 194 19.80 17.74 -7.61
CA SER A 194 20.40 17.34 -8.88
C SER A 194 20.93 15.91 -8.85
N THR A 195 21.55 15.50 -7.74
CA THR A 195 22.10 14.15 -7.54
C THR A 195 21.00 13.11 -7.38
N LEU A 196 19.96 13.46 -6.63
CA LEU A 196 18.72 12.72 -6.60
C LEU A 196 17.90 13.20 -7.79
N THR A 197 17.85 12.52 -8.92
CA THR A 197 16.77 12.82 -9.89
C THR A 197 15.42 12.53 -9.19
N TRP A 198 14.84 13.56 -8.56
CA TRP A 198 13.89 13.49 -7.44
C TRP A 198 12.57 12.75 -7.74
N ASN A 199 12.30 12.48 -9.01
CA ASN A 199 10.96 12.08 -9.44
C ASN A 199 10.57 10.66 -9.05
N SER A 200 11.39 9.61 -9.22
CA SER A 200 10.85 8.25 -9.00
C SER A 200 11.15 7.66 -7.62
N ARG A 201 12.40 7.67 -7.15
CA ARG A 201 12.82 6.84 -6.00
C ARG A 201 12.42 7.40 -4.64
N ILE A 202 12.63 8.70 -4.41
CA ILE A 202 12.20 9.37 -3.18
C ILE A 202 10.67 9.55 -3.15
N ALA A 203 10.03 9.95 -4.26
CA ALA A 203 8.57 10.00 -4.31
C ALA A 203 7.95 8.62 -4.03
N THR A 204 8.53 7.53 -4.54
CA THR A 204 8.11 6.16 -4.20
C THR A 204 8.37 5.81 -2.73
N MET A 205 9.45 6.29 -2.13
CA MET A 205 9.71 6.09 -0.68
C MET A 205 8.77 6.89 0.20
N ILE A 206 8.57 8.19 -0.07
CA ILE A 206 7.65 9.04 0.68
C ILE A 206 6.19 8.58 0.47
N ALA A 207 5.86 8.03 -0.71
CA ALA A 207 4.59 7.36 -0.96
C ALA A 207 4.44 6.03 -0.20
N ARG A 208 5.53 5.31 0.02
CA ARG A 208 5.57 4.07 0.81
C ARG A 208 5.56 4.32 2.32
N HIS A 209 5.96 5.52 2.78
CA HIS A 209 6.00 5.88 4.19
C HIS A 209 4.96 6.97 4.52
N GLU A 210 3.70 6.55 4.68
CA GLU A 210 2.66 7.33 5.38
C GLU A 210 2.94 7.45 6.91
N SER A 211 4.08 6.92 7.41
CA SER A 211 4.37 6.73 8.85
C SER A 211 5.32 7.73 9.50
N LEU A 212 5.92 8.70 8.78
CA LEU A 212 6.83 9.67 9.42
C LEU A 212 6.10 10.57 10.43
N ASP A 213 4.84 10.93 10.18
CA ASP A 213 3.97 11.58 11.16
C ASP A 213 3.66 10.69 12.37
N VAL A 214 3.61 9.36 12.17
CA VAL A 214 3.36 8.37 13.24
C VAL A 214 4.57 8.24 14.17
N ILE A 215 5.79 8.24 13.61
CA ILE A 215 7.04 8.15 14.38
C ILE A 215 7.27 9.43 15.20
N LEU A 216 7.04 10.61 14.62
CA LEU A 216 7.25 11.88 15.31
C LEU A 216 6.15 12.20 16.34
N TRP A 217 4.87 11.88 16.09
CA TRP A 217 3.77 12.35 16.93
C TRP A 217 3.01 11.27 17.73
N LYS A 218 3.00 10.00 17.32
CA LYS A 218 2.08 9.00 17.89
C LYS A 218 2.65 8.18 19.03
N HIS A 219 3.97 8.05 19.14
CA HIS A 219 4.57 7.06 20.04
C HIS A 219 4.78 7.52 21.50
N GLU A 220 4.60 8.81 21.82
CA GLU A 220 4.76 9.34 23.20
C GLU A 220 3.44 9.88 23.82
N SER A 221 2.31 9.78 23.10
CA SER A 221 0.98 10.19 23.59
C SER A 221 0.25 9.10 24.39
N THR A 222 0.74 7.86 24.42
CA THR A 222 0.04 6.71 25.03
C THR A 222 0.16 6.61 26.56
N ARG A 223 0.57 7.66 27.27
CA ARG A 223 0.55 7.69 28.74
C ARG A 223 -0.80 8.08 29.37
N SER A 224 -1.79 8.46 28.58
CA SER A 224 -3.11 8.83 29.12
C SER A 224 -4.25 8.22 28.32
N THR A 225 -4.99 7.35 29.01
CA THR A 225 -6.35 6.85 28.70
C THR A 225 -6.53 5.97 27.46
N CYS A 226 -6.09 4.72 27.54
CA CYS A 226 -6.84 3.57 27.01
C CYS A 226 -6.34 2.29 27.69
N LYS A 227 -7.22 1.62 28.45
CA LYS A 227 -7.00 0.24 28.91
C LYS A 227 -7.17 -0.68 27.70
N ILE A 228 -6.14 -0.80 26.88
CA ILE A 228 -6.00 -1.91 25.94
C ILE A 228 -4.95 -2.82 26.57
N THR A 229 -5.34 -4.03 26.90
CA THR A 229 -4.41 -5.09 27.36
C THR A 229 -3.54 -5.49 26.17
N TRP A 230 -2.42 -4.81 26.02
CA TRP A 230 -1.26 -5.34 25.30
C TRP A 230 -0.33 -6.01 26.32
N ASP A 231 0.28 -7.12 25.92
CA ASP A 231 1.35 -7.78 26.68
C ASP A 231 2.41 -6.78 27.15
N PRO A 232 3.10 -7.07 28.28
CA PRO A 232 3.88 -6.07 28.99
C PRO A 232 4.97 -5.45 28.10
N VAL A 233 5.00 -4.12 28.06
CA VAL A 233 6.07 -3.32 27.45
C VAL A 233 7.43 -3.85 27.92
N PRO A 234 8.37 -4.18 27.03
CA PRO A 234 9.67 -4.72 27.42
C PRO A 234 10.46 -3.72 28.27
N LYS A 235 11.16 -4.21 29.30
CA LYS A 235 11.84 -3.38 30.30
C LYS A 235 13.28 -3.00 29.92
N VAL A 236 13.78 -3.47 28.79
CA VAL A 236 15.19 -3.32 28.36
C VAL A 236 15.25 -2.71 26.95
N GLY A 237 16.19 -1.78 26.73
CA GLY A 237 16.31 -1.02 25.47
C GLY A 237 16.47 -1.87 24.21
N SER A 238 17.15 -3.01 24.29
CA SER A 238 17.33 -3.94 23.15
C SER A 238 16.05 -4.69 22.77
N GLU A 239 15.23 -5.09 23.75
CA GLU A 239 13.93 -5.73 23.51
C GLU A 239 12.91 -4.73 22.95
N TYR A 240 13.01 -3.45 23.37
CA TYR A 240 12.19 -2.37 22.85
C TYR A 240 12.48 -2.08 21.36
N ILE A 241 13.75 -2.05 20.95
CA ILE A 241 14.13 -1.85 19.54
C ILE A 241 13.69 -3.04 18.66
N HIS A 242 13.84 -4.27 19.15
CA HIS A 242 13.35 -5.46 18.44
C HIS A 242 11.82 -5.44 18.26
N TRP A 243 11.08 -5.09 19.32
CA TRP A 243 9.62 -4.94 19.27
C TRP A 243 9.19 -3.83 18.31
N GLN A 244 9.87 -2.68 18.32
CA GLN A 244 9.63 -1.58 17.37
C GLN A 244 9.83 -2.02 15.92
N ARG A 245 10.89 -2.78 15.62
CA ARG A 245 11.15 -3.29 14.26
C ARG A 245 10.11 -4.31 13.79
N LEU A 246 9.60 -5.17 14.66
CA LEU A 246 8.53 -6.12 14.32
C LEU A 246 7.22 -5.39 14.02
N VAL A 247 6.84 -4.42 14.86
CA VAL A 247 5.67 -3.57 14.63
C VAL A 247 5.83 -2.77 13.34
N TYR A 248 7.02 -2.22 13.08
CA TYR A 248 7.31 -1.45 11.88
C TYR A 248 7.28 -2.29 10.59
N ALA A 249 7.85 -3.50 10.61
CA ALA A 249 7.83 -4.42 9.47
C ALA A 249 6.39 -4.86 9.13
N GLN A 250 5.58 -5.10 10.16
CA GLN A 250 4.16 -5.45 10.03
C GLN A 250 3.32 -4.27 9.49
N GLU A 251 3.53 -3.06 10.02
CA GLU A 251 2.87 -1.85 9.52
C GLU A 251 3.29 -1.51 8.08
N ARG A 252 4.56 -1.75 7.72
CA ARG A 252 5.08 -1.58 6.36
C ARG A 252 4.46 -2.55 5.37
N GLN A 253 4.30 -3.82 5.74
CA GLN A 253 3.61 -4.82 4.91
C GLN A 253 2.16 -4.41 4.63
N ILE A 254 1.45 -3.94 5.66
CA ILE A 254 0.07 -3.44 5.51
C ILE A 254 0.04 -2.21 4.59
N THR A 255 1.01 -1.31 4.71
CA THR A 255 1.07 -0.08 3.91
C THR A 255 1.39 -0.38 2.43
N GLU A 256 2.31 -1.29 2.14
CA GLU A 256 2.59 -1.74 0.76
C GLU A 256 1.35 -2.37 0.11
N SER A 257 0.66 -3.26 0.84
CA SER A 257 -0.59 -3.88 0.37
C SER A 257 -1.69 -2.86 0.16
N GLN A 258 -1.80 -1.84 1.02
CA GLN A 258 -2.78 -0.76 0.86
C GLN A 258 -2.50 0.13 -0.35
N VAL A 259 -1.24 0.46 -0.63
CA VAL A 259 -0.87 1.25 -1.82
C VAL A 259 -1.22 0.50 -3.10
N TRP A 260 -0.91 -0.79 -3.17
CA TRP A 260 -1.32 -1.64 -4.29
C TRP A 260 -2.85 -1.70 -4.41
N ALA A 261 -3.54 -1.96 -3.30
CA ALA A 261 -4.99 -2.08 -3.28
C ALA A 261 -5.70 -0.78 -3.71
N ARG A 262 -5.18 0.40 -3.36
CA ARG A 262 -5.70 1.70 -3.84
C ARG A 262 -5.58 1.85 -5.35
N LYS A 263 -4.52 1.32 -5.97
CA LYS A 263 -4.35 1.32 -7.43
C LYS A 263 -5.36 0.38 -8.10
N GLU A 264 -5.53 -0.83 -7.58
CA GLU A 264 -6.53 -1.77 -8.11
C GLU A 264 -7.97 -1.29 -7.91
N MET A 265 -8.22 -0.52 -6.84
CA MET A 265 -9.55 0.00 -6.54
C MET A 265 -10.10 0.92 -7.64
N SER A 266 -9.25 1.68 -8.35
CA SER A 266 -9.72 2.48 -9.49
C SER A 266 -10.19 1.59 -10.65
N GLU A 267 -9.49 0.49 -10.92
CA GLU A 267 -9.89 -0.47 -11.96
C GLU A 267 -11.18 -1.20 -11.57
N PHE A 268 -11.32 -1.60 -10.30
CA PHE A 268 -12.56 -2.16 -9.78
C PHE A 268 -13.75 -1.22 -10.02
N ASN A 269 -13.60 0.06 -9.69
CA ASN A 269 -14.68 1.04 -9.86
C ASN A 269 -15.06 1.24 -11.35
N ILE A 270 -14.07 1.24 -12.25
CA ILE A 270 -14.33 1.29 -13.71
C ILE A 270 -15.08 0.04 -14.16
N LEU A 271 -14.63 -1.14 -13.74
CA LEU A 271 -15.24 -2.42 -14.07
C LEU A 271 -16.68 -2.48 -13.57
N ARG A 272 -16.94 -2.13 -12.31
CA ARG A 272 -18.27 -2.09 -11.69
C ARG A 272 -19.21 -1.17 -12.46
N LYS A 273 -18.79 0.06 -12.76
CA LYS A 273 -19.61 1.03 -13.52
C LYS A 273 -20.00 0.49 -14.88
N LYS A 274 -19.05 -0.10 -15.61
CA LYS A 274 -19.31 -0.71 -16.92
C LYS A 274 -20.21 -1.93 -16.83
N PHE A 275 -19.94 -2.82 -15.89
CA PHE A 275 -20.74 -4.03 -15.65
C PHE A 275 -22.22 -3.67 -15.48
N HIS A 276 -22.52 -2.68 -14.64
CA HIS A 276 -23.91 -2.24 -14.42
C HIS A 276 -24.50 -1.48 -15.60
N ALA A 277 -23.70 -0.70 -16.35
CA ALA A 277 -24.17 -0.03 -17.57
C ALA A 277 -24.58 -1.03 -18.66
N ASP A 278 -23.80 -2.10 -18.84
CA ASP A 278 -23.98 -3.08 -19.91
C ASP A 278 -24.73 -4.35 -19.45
N LYS A 279 -25.15 -4.43 -18.18
CA LYS A 279 -25.70 -5.64 -17.54
C LYS A 279 -26.73 -6.36 -18.41
N LYS A 280 -27.70 -5.63 -18.97
CA LYS A 280 -28.75 -6.18 -19.83
C LYS A 280 -28.18 -6.82 -21.11
N ALA A 281 -27.30 -6.11 -21.81
CA ALA A 281 -26.68 -6.61 -23.04
C ALA A 281 -25.77 -7.82 -22.76
N LEU A 282 -25.08 -7.82 -21.61
CA LEU A 282 -24.26 -8.94 -21.16
C LEU A 282 -25.12 -10.18 -20.83
N THR A 283 -26.25 -10.01 -20.13
CA THR A 283 -27.17 -11.12 -19.81
C THR A 283 -27.73 -11.77 -21.07
N GLU A 284 -28.05 -10.99 -22.11
CA GLU A 284 -28.50 -11.51 -23.41
C GLU A 284 -27.39 -12.28 -24.14
N ARG A 285 -26.14 -11.80 -24.05
CA ARG A 285 -24.97 -12.41 -24.69
C ARG A 285 -24.51 -13.70 -24.00
N PHE A 286 -24.67 -13.79 -22.68
CA PHE A 286 -24.22 -14.92 -21.86
C PHE A 286 -25.42 -15.60 -21.19
N PRO A 287 -26.17 -16.46 -21.89
CA PRO A 287 -27.35 -17.11 -21.34
C PRO A 287 -26.99 -18.08 -20.20
N LYS A 288 -27.97 -18.34 -19.32
CA LYS A 288 -27.82 -19.28 -18.20
C LYS A 288 -27.66 -20.70 -18.74
N GLN A 289 -26.45 -21.24 -18.67
CA GLN A 289 -26.13 -22.59 -19.15
C GLN A 289 -25.88 -23.60 -18.03
N MET A 290 -25.74 -23.13 -16.79
CA MET A 290 -25.32 -23.95 -15.66
C MET A 290 -26.43 -24.07 -14.61
N LYS A 291 -26.60 -25.28 -14.07
CA LYS A 291 -27.41 -25.51 -12.88
C LYS A 291 -26.62 -25.06 -11.66
N VAL A 292 -27.22 -24.17 -10.88
CA VAL A 292 -26.66 -23.64 -9.64
C VAL A 292 -27.32 -24.36 -8.46
N PRO A 293 -26.63 -24.52 -7.31
CA PRO A 293 -27.21 -25.15 -6.11
C PRO A 293 -28.49 -24.47 -5.61
N GLU A 294 -29.37 -25.21 -4.91
CA GLU A 294 -30.68 -24.76 -4.43
C GLU A 294 -30.67 -24.38 -2.92
N ASP A 295 -29.65 -23.63 -2.47
CA ASP A 295 -29.47 -23.06 -1.10
C ASP A 295 -28.86 -23.96 0.00
N ASN A 296 -28.00 -24.91 -0.38
CA ASN A 296 -27.16 -25.62 0.59
C ASN A 296 -25.75 -25.02 0.64
N ASP A 297 -25.33 -24.52 1.81
CA ASP A 297 -24.00 -23.94 2.06
C ASP A 297 -22.85 -24.90 1.67
N GLU A 298 -22.94 -26.20 2.01
CA GLU A 298 -21.91 -27.19 1.65
C GLU A 298 -21.83 -27.41 0.13
N GLU A 299 -22.96 -27.39 -0.57
CA GLU A 299 -23.00 -27.51 -2.04
C GLU A 299 -22.45 -26.26 -2.72
N TRP A 300 -22.74 -25.08 -2.19
CA TRP A 300 -22.15 -23.83 -2.65
C TRP A 300 -20.64 -23.79 -2.40
N CYS A 301 -20.19 -24.31 -1.26
CA CYS A 301 -18.77 -24.44 -0.96
C CYS A 301 -18.08 -25.37 -1.98
N LEU A 302 -18.66 -26.53 -2.26
CA LEU A 302 -18.15 -27.45 -3.28
C LEU A 302 -18.17 -26.81 -4.68
N PHE A 303 -19.23 -26.08 -5.00
CA PHE A 303 -19.40 -25.40 -6.28
C PHE A 303 -18.36 -24.29 -6.49
N CYS A 304 -18.11 -23.44 -5.49
CA CYS A 304 -17.21 -22.30 -5.60
C CYS A 304 -15.74 -22.66 -5.38
N LEU A 305 -15.46 -23.48 -4.36
CA LEU A 305 -14.11 -23.72 -3.83
C LEU A 305 -13.59 -25.14 -4.10
N GLY A 306 -14.44 -26.03 -4.59
CA GLY A 306 -14.08 -27.41 -4.86
C GLY A 306 -13.95 -28.27 -3.61
N SER A 307 -13.64 -29.54 -3.83
CA SER A 307 -13.66 -30.59 -2.80
C SER A 307 -12.59 -30.44 -1.72
N GLU A 308 -11.42 -29.90 -2.05
CA GLU A 308 -10.31 -29.77 -1.11
C GLU A 308 -10.62 -28.74 -0.01
N LEU A 309 -10.97 -27.51 -0.40
CA LEU A 309 -11.30 -26.44 0.53
C LEU A 309 -12.61 -26.74 1.28
N CYS A 310 -13.62 -27.28 0.58
CA CYS A 310 -14.87 -27.68 1.22
C CYS A 310 -14.65 -28.73 2.32
N SER A 311 -13.77 -29.72 2.09
CA SER A 311 -13.43 -30.73 3.11
C SER A 311 -12.74 -30.12 4.33
N THR A 312 -11.94 -29.07 4.14
CA THR A 312 -11.26 -28.34 5.22
C THR A 312 -12.26 -27.54 6.06
N ILE A 313 -13.24 -26.90 5.40
CA ILE A 313 -14.26 -26.07 6.04
C ILE A 313 -15.23 -26.93 6.86
N TYR A 314 -15.78 -28.01 6.29
CA TYR A 314 -16.82 -28.82 6.95
C TYR A 314 -16.28 -30.04 7.71
N LYS A 315 -14.96 -30.33 7.64
CA LYS A 315 -14.29 -31.45 8.33
C LYS A 315 -14.98 -32.80 8.15
N ASN A 316 -15.74 -32.96 7.08
CA ASN A 316 -16.57 -34.13 6.85
C ASN A 316 -15.81 -35.13 5.97
N LYS A 317 -15.14 -36.11 6.60
CA LYS A 317 -14.46 -37.19 5.87
C LYS A 317 -15.41 -38.10 5.08
N ASN A 318 -16.73 -37.94 5.23
CA ASN A 318 -17.73 -38.90 4.77
C ASN A 318 -18.74 -38.36 3.72
N SER A 319 -18.76 -37.06 3.37
CA SER A 319 -19.68 -36.55 2.33
C SER A 319 -19.12 -36.65 0.90
N CYS A 320 -17.79 -36.70 0.72
CA CYS A 320 -17.14 -36.93 -0.57
C CYS A 320 -16.81 -38.42 -0.82
N ASN A 321 -17.79 -39.31 -0.63
CA ASN A 321 -17.68 -40.73 -1.01
C ASN A 321 -17.83 -40.97 -2.53
N THR A 322 -17.44 -40.02 -3.37
CA THR A 322 -17.25 -40.21 -4.81
C THR A 322 -15.79 -40.53 -5.06
N SER A 323 -15.45 -41.81 -4.94
CA SER A 323 -14.37 -42.50 -5.65
C SER A 323 -13.36 -41.59 -6.38
N GLY A 324 -12.32 -41.13 -5.66
CA GLY A 324 -10.99 -40.81 -6.20
C GLY A 324 -10.81 -39.58 -7.11
N ASN A 325 -11.85 -38.83 -7.48
CA ASN A 325 -11.70 -37.65 -8.34
C ASN A 325 -11.88 -36.36 -7.52
N LEU A 326 -10.79 -35.58 -7.41
CA LEU A 326 -10.84 -34.21 -6.90
C LEU A 326 -11.78 -33.38 -7.78
N ILE A 327 -12.83 -32.83 -7.19
CA ILE A 327 -13.73 -31.89 -7.84
C ILE A 327 -13.11 -30.49 -7.69
N GLU A 328 -12.73 -29.88 -8.82
CA GLU A 328 -12.31 -28.48 -8.86
C GLU A 328 -13.52 -27.56 -8.74
N GLY A 329 -13.33 -26.44 -8.03
CA GLY A 329 -14.35 -25.40 -7.92
C GLY A 329 -14.54 -24.66 -9.25
N HIS A 330 -15.74 -24.13 -9.46
CA HIS A 330 -16.03 -23.25 -10.58
C HIS A 330 -15.42 -21.86 -10.35
N LEU A 331 -14.98 -21.21 -11.43
CA LEU A 331 -14.61 -19.79 -11.41
C LEU A 331 -15.86 -18.92 -11.58
N PRO A 332 -15.87 -17.68 -11.05
CA PRO A 332 -17.01 -16.76 -11.14
C PRO A 332 -17.14 -16.13 -12.54
N PHE A 333 -17.45 -16.95 -13.54
CA PHE A 333 -17.64 -16.47 -14.91
C PHE A 333 -18.89 -15.60 -15.05
N LEU A 334 -18.88 -14.68 -16.02
CA LEU A 334 -20.05 -13.84 -16.34
C LEU A 334 -21.31 -14.68 -16.63
N SER A 335 -21.16 -15.83 -17.30
CA SER A 335 -22.26 -16.77 -17.57
C SER A 335 -22.89 -17.39 -16.31
N ILE A 336 -22.26 -17.21 -15.15
CA ILE A 336 -22.75 -17.64 -13.84
C ILE A 336 -23.27 -16.40 -13.09
N VAL A 337 -22.39 -15.44 -12.79
CA VAL A 337 -22.70 -14.34 -11.86
C VAL A 337 -23.71 -13.33 -12.40
N LEU A 338 -23.87 -13.18 -13.73
CA LEU A 338 -24.89 -12.30 -14.32
C LEU A 338 -26.33 -12.73 -14.00
N HIS A 339 -26.53 -13.99 -13.64
CA HIS A 339 -27.86 -14.58 -13.41
C HIS A 339 -28.23 -14.68 -11.94
N PHE A 340 -27.38 -14.19 -11.04
CA PHE A 340 -27.69 -14.13 -9.62
C PHE A 340 -28.60 -12.95 -9.30
N SER A 341 -29.61 -13.21 -8.47
CA SER A 341 -30.41 -12.16 -7.85
C SER A 341 -29.58 -11.46 -6.77
N GLN A 342 -30.01 -10.26 -6.33
CA GLN A 342 -29.36 -9.58 -5.20
C GLN A 342 -29.38 -10.44 -3.92
N GLU A 343 -30.45 -11.20 -3.69
CA GLU A 343 -30.56 -12.11 -2.55
C GLU A 343 -29.51 -13.23 -2.62
N THR A 344 -29.34 -13.86 -3.79
CA THR A 344 -28.30 -14.89 -3.99
C THR A 344 -26.88 -14.31 -3.84
N LEU A 345 -26.65 -13.08 -4.32
CA LEU A 345 -25.36 -12.41 -4.18
C LEU A 345 -25.00 -12.17 -2.71
N MET A 346 -25.97 -11.70 -1.91
CA MET A 346 -25.79 -11.48 -0.47
C MET A 346 -25.57 -12.79 0.28
N LEU A 347 -26.41 -13.81 0.01
CA LEU A 347 -26.26 -15.14 0.61
C LEU A 347 -24.87 -15.72 0.34
N LEU A 348 -24.39 -15.63 -0.90
CA LEU A 348 -23.05 -16.11 -1.25
C LEU A 348 -21.96 -15.30 -0.57
N LEU A 349 -22.10 -13.98 -0.45
CA LEU A 349 -21.14 -13.16 0.31
C LEU A 349 -21.09 -13.57 1.79
N GLU A 350 -22.23 -13.89 2.40
CA GLU A 350 -22.29 -14.39 3.78
C GLU A 350 -21.59 -15.74 3.95
N TYR A 351 -21.82 -16.68 3.03
CA TYR A 351 -21.11 -17.96 3.01
C TYR A 351 -19.60 -17.76 2.83
N HIS A 352 -19.18 -16.95 1.86
CA HIS A 352 -17.76 -16.66 1.63
C HIS A 352 -17.11 -15.97 2.84
N TYR A 353 -17.83 -15.08 3.52
CA TYR A 353 -17.38 -14.47 4.76
C TYR A 353 -17.19 -15.52 5.87
N SER A 354 -18.15 -16.43 6.03
CA SER A 354 -18.03 -17.51 7.02
C SER A 354 -16.83 -18.44 6.73
N TRP A 355 -16.58 -18.76 5.45
CA TRP A 355 -15.45 -19.58 5.04
C TRP A 355 -14.12 -18.84 5.26
N PHE A 356 -14.07 -17.55 4.94
CA PHE A 356 -12.91 -16.67 5.23
C PHE A 356 -12.51 -16.73 6.70
N LEU A 357 -13.48 -16.70 7.63
CA LEU A 357 -13.17 -16.79 9.06
C LEU A 357 -12.53 -18.13 9.48
N ILE A 358 -12.71 -19.19 8.69
CA ILE A 358 -12.20 -20.55 8.97
C ILE A 358 -10.84 -20.78 8.31
N ILE A 359 -10.75 -20.51 7.00
CA ILE A 359 -9.57 -20.86 6.17
C ILE A 359 -8.67 -19.67 5.83
N GLY A 360 -9.05 -18.45 6.21
CA GLY A 360 -8.34 -17.24 5.82
C GLY A 360 -8.66 -16.80 4.39
N MET A 361 -7.82 -15.93 3.83
CA MET A 361 -8.07 -15.28 2.54
C MET A 361 -7.41 -16.07 1.39
N HIS A 362 -8.10 -17.11 0.91
CA HIS A 362 -7.65 -17.97 -0.19
C HIS A 362 -7.98 -17.39 -1.58
N ASP A 363 -7.11 -17.60 -2.59
CA ASP A 363 -7.24 -17.03 -3.93
C ASP A 363 -8.62 -17.25 -4.59
N ASP A 364 -9.14 -18.47 -4.53
CA ASP A 364 -10.47 -18.78 -5.13
C ASP A 364 -11.61 -18.09 -4.39
N LEU A 365 -11.52 -18.02 -3.06
CA LEU A 365 -12.46 -17.27 -2.24
C LEU A 365 -12.46 -15.79 -2.64
N CYS A 366 -11.28 -15.22 -2.89
CA CYS A 366 -11.12 -13.83 -3.31
C CYS A 366 -11.69 -13.57 -4.70
N LYS A 367 -11.44 -14.45 -5.67
CA LYS A 367 -11.99 -14.31 -7.03
C LYS A 367 -13.50 -14.23 -6.97
N TRP A 368 -14.11 -15.12 -6.19
CA TRP A 368 -15.56 -15.12 -5.97
C TRP A 368 -16.03 -13.86 -5.26
N MET A 369 -15.45 -13.49 -4.12
CA MET A 369 -15.81 -12.26 -3.39
C MET A 369 -15.71 -11.01 -4.29
N TYR A 370 -14.62 -10.87 -5.05
CA TYR A 370 -14.42 -9.77 -5.97
C TYR A 370 -15.53 -9.70 -7.03
N ALA A 371 -15.85 -10.84 -7.66
CA ALA A 371 -16.92 -10.91 -8.66
C ALA A 371 -18.29 -10.61 -8.05
N LEU A 372 -18.59 -11.17 -6.88
CA LEU A 372 -19.83 -10.91 -6.14
C LEU A 372 -19.97 -9.43 -5.80
N PHE A 373 -18.89 -8.79 -5.33
CA PHE A 373 -18.88 -7.36 -5.08
C PHE A 373 -19.13 -6.55 -6.35
N VAL A 374 -18.50 -6.87 -7.48
CA VAL A 374 -18.78 -6.20 -8.77
C VAL A 374 -20.27 -6.28 -9.13
N CYS A 375 -20.89 -7.45 -8.92
CA CYS A 375 -22.29 -7.69 -9.27
C CYS A 375 -23.30 -7.07 -8.30
N LEU A 376 -22.88 -6.78 -7.07
CA LEU A 376 -23.74 -6.24 -6.03
C LEU A 376 -24.25 -4.84 -6.41
N GLU A 377 -25.53 -4.56 -6.21
CA GLU A 377 -26.12 -3.25 -6.47
C GLU A 377 -25.94 -2.32 -5.26
N ASN A 378 -25.87 -1.01 -5.50
CA ASN A 378 -25.63 0.01 -4.46
C ASN A 378 -26.89 0.31 -3.61
N SER A 379 -27.79 -0.64 -3.40
CA SER A 379 -29.00 -0.46 -2.58
C SER A 379 -28.96 -1.40 -1.39
N PHE A 380 -28.30 -0.97 -0.31
CA PHE A 380 -28.14 -1.76 0.90
C PHE A 380 -29.18 -1.38 1.94
N ASN A 381 -29.87 -2.39 2.50
CA ASN A 381 -30.62 -2.20 3.74
C ASN A 381 -29.64 -2.11 4.94
N GLU A 382 -30.13 -1.75 6.12
CA GLU A 382 -29.28 -1.62 7.32
C GLU A 382 -28.60 -2.94 7.71
N GLU A 383 -29.28 -4.07 7.54
CA GLU A 383 -28.73 -5.41 7.80
C GLU A 383 -27.50 -5.72 6.92
N CYS A 384 -27.56 -5.39 5.62
CA CYS A 384 -26.42 -5.51 4.71
C CYS A 384 -25.26 -4.62 5.14
N LYS A 385 -25.52 -3.42 5.65
CA LYS A 385 -24.46 -2.51 6.13
C LYS A 385 -23.78 -3.07 7.38
N GLU A 386 -24.55 -3.54 8.35
CA GLU A 386 -24.02 -4.16 9.57
C GLU A 386 -23.16 -5.38 9.23
N PHE A 387 -23.60 -6.22 8.28
CA PHE A 387 -22.83 -7.34 7.75
C PHE A 387 -21.51 -6.87 7.11
N LEU A 388 -21.56 -5.91 6.18
CA LEU A 388 -20.37 -5.39 5.50
C LEU A 388 -19.39 -4.73 6.47
N GLU A 389 -19.87 -4.02 7.50
CA GLU A 389 -19.02 -3.47 8.55
C GLU A 389 -18.34 -4.55 9.38
N ALA A 390 -19.06 -5.60 9.77
CA ALA A 390 -18.49 -6.73 10.49
C ALA A 390 -17.39 -7.40 9.64
N PHE A 391 -17.70 -7.65 8.37
CA PHE A 391 -16.76 -8.23 7.42
C PHE A 391 -15.52 -7.34 7.24
N TYR A 392 -15.70 -6.04 7.04
CA TYR A 392 -14.58 -5.09 6.97
C TYR A 392 -13.68 -5.13 8.21
N LYS A 393 -14.27 -5.14 9.41
CA LYS A 393 -13.53 -5.20 10.67
C LYS A 393 -12.70 -6.48 10.78
N ASP A 394 -13.23 -7.62 10.34
CA ASP A 394 -12.51 -8.89 10.37
C ASP A 394 -11.45 -9.00 9.26
N CYS A 395 -11.67 -8.42 8.08
CA CYS A 395 -10.61 -8.23 7.08
C CYS A 395 -9.43 -7.44 7.67
N LEU A 396 -9.68 -6.34 8.38
CA LEU A 396 -8.62 -5.56 9.03
C LEU A 396 -7.91 -6.33 10.14
N LYS A 397 -8.60 -7.22 10.86
CA LYS A 397 -7.96 -8.09 11.85
C LYS A 397 -7.09 -9.15 11.18
N HIS A 398 -7.55 -9.74 10.07
CA HIS A 398 -6.79 -10.73 9.28
C HIS A 398 -5.54 -10.12 8.65
N LEU A 399 -5.65 -8.91 8.08
CA LEU A 399 -4.53 -8.13 7.54
C LEU A 399 -3.36 -7.98 8.50
N ARG A 400 -3.63 -7.92 9.81
CA ARG A 400 -2.58 -7.82 10.82
C ARG A 400 -1.84 -9.14 11.03
N LYS A 401 -2.41 -10.28 10.66
CA LYS A 401 -1.87 -11.61 11.00
C LYS A 401 -1.45 -12.43 9.79
N CYS A 402 -1.86 -12.03 8.59
CA CYS A 402 -1.69 -12.82 7.38
C CYS A 402 -0.33 -12.63 6.70
N GLU A 403 0.04 -13.58 5.84
CA GLU A 403 1.26 -13.53 5.03
C GLU A 403 1.15 -12.48 3.91
N LYS A 404 2.27 -12.17 3.23
CA LYS A 404 2.34 -11.09 2.23
C LYS A 404 1.46 -11.35 1.01
N SER A 405 1.33 -12.60 0.57
CA SER A 405 0.45 -13.01 -0.54
C SER A 405 -1.01 -12.68 -0.25
N GLU A 406 -1.50 -13.08 0.94
CA GLU A 406 -2.88 -12.83 1.37
C GLU A 406 -3.14 -11.35 1.69
N SER A 407 -2.12 -10.63 2.18
CA SER A 407 -2.22 -9.23 2.62
C SER A 407 -2.68 -8.29 1.49
N ASN A 408 -2.17 -8.47 0.27
CA ASN A 408 -2.58 -7.64 -0.87
C ASN A 408 -4.07 -7.80 -1.16
N ILE A 409 -4.55 -9.03 -1.25
CA ILE A 409 -5.92 -9.33 -1.64
C ILE A 409 -6.88 -8.95 -0.52
N THR A 410 -6.53 -9.24 0.73
CA THR A 410 -7.30 -8.81 1.91
C THR A 410 -7.40 -7.28 1.97
N ALA A 411 -6.32 -6.56 1.65
CA ALA A 411 -6.34 -5.09 1.56
C ALA A 411 -7.31 -4.60 0.49
N LEU A 412 -7.32 -5.20 -0.70
CA LEU A 412 -8.24 -4.85 -1.77
C LEU A 412 -9.70 -5.10 -1.39
N ILE A 413 -10.04 -6.28 -0.87
CA ILE A 413 -11.41 -6.58 -0.41
C ILE A 413 -11.84 -5.59 0.68
N SER A 414 -10.96 -5.27 1.64
CA SER A 414 -11.27 -4.28 2.68
C SER A 414 -11.57 -2.88 2.11
N LEU A 415 -10.82 -2.44 1.08
CA LEU A 415 -11.06 -1.16 0.42
C LEU A 415 -12.36 -1.16 -0.39
N ILE A 416 -12.67 -2.26 -1.07
CA ILE A 416 -13.93 -2.45 -1.80
C ILE A 416 -15.11 -2.27 -0.84
N ILE A 417 -15.10 -3.00 0.28
CA ILE A 417 -16.16 -2.91 1.29
C ILE A 417 -16.26 -1.48 1.85
N SER A 418 -15.12 -0.86 2.20
CA SER A 418 -15.10 0.51 2.70
C SER A 418 -15.67 1.52 1.71
N SER A 419 -15.37 1.38 0.42
CA SER A 419 -15.90 2.27 -0.62
C SER A 419 -17.40 2.11 -0.77
N MET A 420 -17.90 0.86 -0.79
CA MET A 420 -19.32 0.56 -0.90
C MET A 420 -20.12 1.09 0.29
N LEU A 421 -19.57 1.03 1.50
CA LEU A 421 -20.15 1.66 2.69
C LEU A 421 -20.15 3.20 2.59
N SER A 422 -19.11 3.81 2.00
CA SER A 422 -18.98 5.27 1.88
C SER A 422 -19.87 5.90 0.79
N GLU A 423 -20.11 5.23 -0.34
CA GLU A 423 -20.93 5.73 -1.44
C GLU A 423 -22.40 5.98 -1.03
N GLN A 424 -22.86 5.33 0.03
CA GLN A 424 -24.22 5.47 0.56
C GLN A 424 -24.43 6.75 1.38
N LEU A 425 -23.40 7.22 2.08
CA LEU A 425 -23.47 8.45 2.89
C LEU A 425 -23.67 9.70 2.01
N HIS A 426 -23.23 9.66 0.75
CA HIS A 426 -23.43 10.75 -0.22
C HIS A 426 -24.79 10.73 -0.92
N HIS A 427 -25.56 9.64 -0.85
CA HIS A 427 -26.92 9.58 -1.39
C HIS A 427 -28.02 9.88 -0.36
N GLN A 428 -27.66 9.98 0.93
CA GLN A 428 -28.59 10.35 2.01
C GLN A 428 -28.49 11.83 2.45
N MET A 429 -27.55 12.60 1.88
CA MET A 429 -27.46 14.07 1.99
C MET A 429 -27.96 14.71 0.70
#